data_AF-A0A2E4ICL6-F1
#
_entry.id   AF-A0A2E4ICL6-F1
#
_cell.length_a   1.000
_cell.length_b   1.000
_cell.length_c   1.000
_cell.angle_alpha   90.00
_cell.angle_beta   90.00
_cell.angle_gamma   90.00
#
_symmetry.space_group_name_H-M   'P 1'
#
loop_
_entity.id
_entity.type
_entity.pdbx_description
1 polymer ?
#
loop_
_entity_poly.entity_id
_entity_poly.type
_entity_poly.pdbx_seq_one_letter_code
_entity_poly.pdbx_strand_id
1 'polypeptide(L)'
;MANAQKQHKSMRGRIVDMDLLSKKNELTPAVGNARVNARGDELGPGGKIVRKREDIIREYYEQNPNAVRDERGSFNTKAPAKKAAAPVEDNQPDEVSSEEQAMLDEMDQEWVEDDDGNFVAKGD
;
A
#
# COMPACT_ATOMS: atom_id res chain seq x y z
N MET A 1 1.30 -17.43 -5.60
CA MET A 1 -0.07 -17.93 -5.83
C MET A 1 -1.00 -16.74 -5.74
N ALA A 2 -1.64 -16.34 -6.84
CA ALA A 2 -2.60 -15.23 -6.82
C ALA A 2 -3.79 -15.63 -5.93
N ASN A 3 -4.05 -14.85 -4.87
CA ASN A 3 -5.26 -15.02 -4.08
C ASN A 3 -6.46 -14.68 -4.98
N ALA A 4 -7.16 -15.71 -5.47
CA ALA A 4 -8.41 -15.52 -6.19
C ALA A 4 -9.41 -14.82 -5.26
N GLN A 5 -9.82 -13.61 -5.63
CA GLN A 5 -10.77 -12.81 -4.87
C GLN A 5 -12.10 -13.56 -4.78
N LYS A 6 -12.61 -13.76 -3.56
CA LYS A 6 -13.87 -14.44 -3.33
C LYS A 6 -15.01 -13.56 -3.86
N GLN A 7 -15.74 -14.05 -4.85
CA GLN A 7 -16.94 -13.36 -5.34
C GLN A 7 -18.07 -13.57 -4.32
N HIS A 8 -18.62 -12.49 -3.80
CA HIS A 8 -19.75 -12.53 -2.89
C HIS A 8 -21.05 -12.24 -3.64
N LYS A 9 -22.17 -12.82 -3.19
CA LYS A 9 -23.50 -12.55 -3.75
C LYS A 9 -24.43 -12.04 -2.66
N SER A 10 -25.24 -11.04 -3.02
CA SER A 10 -26.32 -10.55 -2.16
C SER A 10 -27.46 -11.57 -2.07
N MET A 11 -28.32 -11.45 -1.06
CA MET A 11 -29.56 -12.22 -0.94
C MET A 11 -30.47 -12.10 -2.17
N ARG A 12 -30.35 -11.01 -2.95
CA ARG A 12 -31.10 -10.78 -4.20
C ARG A 12 -30.39 -11.33 -5.45
N GLY A 13 -29.32 -12.11 -5.29
CA GLY A 13 -28.57 -12.74 -6.39
C GLY A 13 -27.59 -11.82 -7.13
N ARG A 14 -27.49 -10.53 -6.76
CA ARG A 14 -26.51 -9.61 -7.36
C ARG A 14 -25.09 -9.92 -6.88
N ILE A 15 -24.12 -9.89 -7.78
CA ILE A 15 -22.70 -10.02 -7.46
C ILE A 15 -22.24 -8.76 -6.73
N VAL A 16 -21.53 -8.95 -5.61
CA VAL A 16 -20.99 -7.89 -4.77
C VAL A 16 -19.47 -8.00 -4.81
N ASP A 17 -18.86 -6.94 -5.32
CA ASP A 17 -17.42 -6.72 -5.22
C ASP A 17 -17.14 -6.01 -3.88
N MET A 18 -16.52 -6.74 -2.95
CA MET A 18 -16.23 -6.23 -1.60
C MET A 18 -15.12 -5.18 -1.62
N ASP A 19 -14.16 -5.29 -2.54
CA ASP A 19 -13.03 -4.37 -2.66
C ASP A 19 -13.48 -3.04 -3.26
N LEU A 20 -14.37 -3.11 -4.26
CA LEU A 20 -14.99 -1.90 -4.80
C LEU A 20 -15.85 -1.19 -3.74
N LEU A 21 -16.59 -1.96 -2.94
CA LEU A 21 -17.48 -1.42 -1.93
C LEU A 21 -16.72 -0.77 -0.76
N SER A 22 -15.58 -1.34 -0.36
CA SER A 22 -14.74 -0.78 0.70
C SER A 22 -14.11 0.53 0.28
N LYS A 23 -13.54 0.61 -0.93
CA LYS A 23 -12.96 1.84 -1.51
C LYS A 23 -14.00 2.95 -1.68
N LYS A 24 -15.22 2.63 -2.11
CA LYS A 24 -16.29 3.63 -2.23
C LYS A 24 -16.72 4.22 -0.89
N ASN A 25 -16.54 3.48 0.20
CA ASN A 25 -17.06 3.82 1.52
C ASN A 25 -15.95 4.03 2.56
N GLU A 26 -14.75 4.48 2.14
CA GLU A 26 -13.58 4.62 3.02
C GLU A 26 -13.86 5.38 4.33
N LEU A 27 -14.55 6.53 4.22
CA LEU A 27 -14.87 7.40 5.35
C LEU A 27 -16.14 6.98 6.11
N THR A 28 -16.84 5.95 5.63
CA THR A 28 -18.07 5.48 6.26
C THR A 28 -17.70 4.70 7.52
N PRO A 29 -18.38 4.94 8.65
CA PRO A 29 -18.17 4.15 9.85
C PRO A 29 -18.42 2.66 9.56
N ALA A 30 -17.53 1.81 10.07
CA ALA A 30 -17.64 0.38 9.89
C ALA A 30 -18.91 -0.14 10.58
N VAL A 31 -19.55 -1.10 9.94
CA VAL A 31 -20.73 -1.75 10.50
C VAL A 31 -20.26 -2.77 11.56
N GLY A 32 -20.51 -2.50 12.84
CA GLY A 32 -20.16 -3.40 13.94
C GLY A 32 -19.85 -2.67 15.25
N ASN A 33 -19.29 -3.39 16.23
CA ASN A 33 -18.90 -2.83 17.53
C ASN A 33 -17.51 -2.16 17.52
N ALA A 34 -16.77 -2.29 16.41
CA ALA A 34 -15.48 -1.66 16.25
C ALA A 34 -15.66 -0.18 15.92
N ARG A 35 -14.97 0.69 16.66
CA ARG A 35 -15.00 2.14 16.44
C ARG A 35 -14.01 2.52 15.34
N VAL A 36 -14.18 1.98 14.13
CA VAL A 36 -13.31 2.23 12.99
C VAL A 36 -14.13 2.57 11.74
N ASN A 37 -13.52 3.18 10.74
CA ASN A 37 -14.12 3.31 9.40
C ASN A 37 -13.74 2.12 8.50
N ALA A 38 -14.28 2.07 7.27
CA ALA A 38 -13.92 1.02 6.30
C ALA A 38 -12.44 1.04 5.90
N ARG A 39 -11.78 2.21 5.96
CA ARG A 39 -10.33 2.36 5.74
C ARG A 39 -9.49 1.79 6.89
N GLY A 40 -10.04 1.66 8.09
CA GLY A 40 -9.36 1.19 9.30
C GLY A 40 -8.85 2.30 10.23
N ASP A 41 -9.26 3.55 10.02
CA ASP A 41 -9.00 4.67 10.93
C ASP A 41 -9.90 4.55 12.17
N GLU A 42 -9.38 4.94 13.33
CA GLU A 42 -10.12 4.93 14.58
C GLU A 42 -11.06 6.14 14.70
N LEU A 43 -12.32 5.87 15.04
CA LEU A 43 -13.38 6.85 15.18
C LEU A 43 -13.68 7.16 16.65
N GLY A 44 -13.59 8.45 16.97
CA GLY A 44 -13.96 9.03 18.25
C GLY A 44 -15.47 9.24 18.41
N PRO A 45 -15.89 9.80 19.55
CA PRO A 45 -17.28 10.20 19.76
C PRO A 45 -17.72 11.17 18.65
N GLY A 46 -18.86 10.89 18.00
CA GLY A 46 -19.36 11.71 16.89
C GLY A 46 -18.72 11.44 15.53
N GLY A 47 -18.05 10.29 15.33
CA GLY A 47 -17.57 9.86 14.02
C GLY A 47 -16.38 10.65 13.48
N LYS A 48 -15.65 11.36 14.35
CA LYS A 48 -14.40 12.06 13.98
C LYS A 48 -13.22 11.11 14.02
N ILE A 49 -12.30 11.25 13.07
CA ILE A 49 -11.07 10.44 13.02
C ILE A 49 -10.13 10.89 14.15
N VAL A 50 -9.79 9.97 15.06
CA VAL A 50 -8.89 10.22 16.20
C VAL A 50 -7.47 9.76 15.89
N ARG A 51 -7.34 8.56 15.30
CA ARG A 51 -6.05 8.02 14.83
C ARG A 51 -6.23 7.45 13.43
N LYS A 52 -5.25 7.70 12.56
CA LYS A 52 -5.22 7.14 11.23
C LYS A 52 -4.75 5.69 11.27
N ARG A 53 -5.20 4.88 10.32
CA ARG A 53 -4.77 3.48 10.16
C ARG A 53 -3.25 3.36 10.14
N GLU A 54 -2.57 4.24 9.40
CA GLU A 54 -1.13 4.13 9.18
C GLU A 54 -0.35 4.33 10.49
N ASP A 55 -0.81 5.24 11.34
CA ASP A 55 -0.20 5.52 12.63
C ASP A 55 -0.45 4.37 13.62
N ILE A 56 -1.66 3.79 13.61
CA ILE A 56 -2.00 2.62 14.43
C ILE A 56 -1.11 1.42 14.08
N ILE A 57 -0.93 1.17 12.78
CA ILE A 57 -0.09 0.07 12.30
C ILE A 57 1.37 0.30 12.68
N ARG A 58 1.87 1.52 12.48
CA ARG A 58 3.25 1.87 12.85
C ARG A 58 3.48 1.66 14.34
N GLU A 59 2.61 2.20 15.18
CA GLU A 59 2.68 2.06 16.64
C GLU A 59 2.65 0.58 17.08
N TYR A 60 1.81 -0.25 16.46
CA TYR A 60 1.76 -1.68 16.75
C TYR A 60 3.09 -2.38 16.47
N TYR A 61 3.70 -2.14 15.31
CA TYR A 61 4.98 -2.78 14.98
C TYR A 61 6.17 -2.22 15.78
N GLU A 62 6.11 -0.95 16.20
CA GLU A 62 7.10 -0.35 17.10
C GLU A 62 7.04 -0.97 18.51
N GLN A 63 5.83 -1.20 19.03
CA GLN A 63 5.60 -1.79 20.36
C GLN A 63 5.79 -3.32 20.37
N ASN A 64 5.55 -3.98 19.24
CA ASN A 64 5.60 -5.44 19.11
C ASN A 64 6.70 -5.86 18.11
N PRO A 65 7.98 -5.84 18.51
CA PRO A 65 9.09 -6.22 17.63
C PRO A 65 9.05 -7.67 17.17
N ASN A 66 8.34 -8.53 17.90
CA ASN A 66 8.18 -9.95 17.56
C ASN A 66 6.92 -10.21 16.72
N ALA A 67 6.20 -9.17 16.26
CA ALA A 67 4.96 -9.33 15.49
C ALA A 67 5.20 -9.90 14.08
N VAL A 68 6.39 -9.69 13.52
CA VAL A 68 6.75 -10.24 12.20
C VAL A 68 7.51 -11.55 12.39
N ARG A 69 7.04 -12.59 11.71
CA ARG A 69 7.64 -13.92 11.70
C ARG A 69 8.74 -13.95 10.62
N ASP A 70 9.91 -14.46 10.97
CA ASP A 70 11.00 -14.68 10.00
C ASP A 70 10.60 -15.77 8.99
N GLU A 71 11.27 -15.83 7.83
CA GLU A 71 11.04 -16.81 6.75
C GLU A 71 11.13 -18.26 7.25
N ARG A 72 11.89 -18.48 8.33
CA ARG A 72 12.05 -19.76 9.02
C ARG A 72 10.92 -20.08 10.01
N GLY A 73 9.89 -19.25 10.08
CA GLY A 73 8.78 -19.46 10.99
C GLY A 73 9.12 -19.22 12.47
N SER A 74 10.22 -18.54 12.78
CA SER A 74 10.58 -18.18 14.15
C SER A 74 10.17 -16.73 14.44
N PHE A 75 9.70 -16.46 15.66
CA PHE A 75 9.55 -15.09 16.14
C PHE A 75 10.95 -14.55 16.42
N ASN A 76 11.32 -13.42 15.82
CA ASN A 76 12.62 -12.81 16.05
C ASN A 76 12.68 -12.33 17.51
N THR A 77 13.52 -12.94 18.36
CA THR A 77 13.64 -12.57 19.79
C THR A 77 14.67 -11.47 20.03
N LYS A 78 15.21 -10.83 18.99
CA LYS A 78 16.09 -9.68 19.14
C LYS A 78 15.27 -8.40 19.28
N ALA A 79 15.25 -7.88 20.51
CA ALA A 79 14.74 -6.57 20.86
C ALA A 79 15.22 -5.47 19.90
N PRO A 80 14.38 -4.49 19.53
CA PRO A 80 14.81 -3.35 18.75
C PRO A 80 15.54 -2.40 19.69
N ALA A 81 16.84 -2.26 19.45
CA ALA A 81 17.56 -1.10 19.94
C ALA A 81 16.88 0.16 19.38
N LYS A 82 16.50 1.05 20.30
CA LYS A 82 15.95 2.38 20.05
C LYS A 82 16.69 3.05 18.88
N LYS A 83 16.02 3.23 17.74
CA LYS A 83 16.37 4.33 16.83
C LYS A 83 15.60 5.55 17.34
N ALA A 84 16.31 6.32 18.16
CA ALA A 84 15.95 7.68 18.48
C ALA A 84 15.76 8.49 17.20
N ALA A 85 14.91 9.50 17.28
CA ALA A 85 14.67 10.50 16.26
C ALA A 85 15.94 10.87 15.47
N ALA A 86 15.90 10.67 14.16
CA ALA A 86 16.72 11.41 13.23
C ALA A 86 15.83 12.49 12.61
N PRO A 87 16.27 13.76 12.55
CA PRO A 87 15.54 14.82 11.87
C PRO A 87 15.42 14.49 10.38
N VAL A 88 14.39 15.05 9.76
CA VAL A 88 14.24 15.16 8.31
C VAL A 88 15.54 15.76 7.77
N GLU A 89 16.35 14.93 7.12
CA GLU A 89 17.57 15.34 6.42
C GLU A 89 17.28 15.27 4.91
N ASP A 90 17.83 16.25 4.21
CA ASP A 90 17.41 16.73 2.90
C ASP A 90 17.28 15.67 1.80
N ASN A 91 16.34 15.94 0.88
CA ASN A 91 16.34 15.36 -0.46
C ASN A 91 17.60 15.82 -1.19
N GLN A 92 18.69 15.07 -1.06
CA GLN A 92 19.77 15.11 -2.03
C GLN A 92 19.37 14.10 -3.14
N PRO A 93 19.19 14.52 -4.40
CA PRO A 93 19.04 13.56 -5.47
C PRO A 93 20.37 12.81 -5.61
N ASP A 94 20.34 11.49 -5.43
CA ASP A 94 21.45 10.62 -5.78
C ASP A 94 21.76 10.87 -7.27
N GLU A 95 22.97 11.36 -7.55
CA GLU A 95 23.45 11.56 -8.92
C GLU A 95 23.53 10.19 -9.59
N VAL A 96 22.57 9.91 -10.48
CA VAL A 96 22.56 8.74 -11.36
C VAL A 96 23.90 8.67 -12.10
N SER A 97 24.57 7.52 -11.97
CA SER A 97 25.81 7.24 -12.68
C SER A 97 25.61 7.38 -14.18
N SER A 98 26.63 7.84 -14.92
CA SER A 98 26.56 8.01 -16.39
C SER A 98 26.16 6.74 -17.14
N GLU A 99 26.42 5.57 -16.56
CA GLU A 99 26.02 4.27 -17.10
C GLU A 99 24.52 3.99 -16.89
N GLU A 100 23.95 4.42 -15.76
CA GLU A 100 22.51 4.30 -15.51
C GLU A 100 21.70 5.31 -16.33
N GLN A 101 22.24 6.51 -16.56
CA GLN A 101 21.63 7.50 -17.44
C GLN A 101 21.58 7.03 -18.90
N ALA A 102 22.66 6.40 -19.40
CA ALA A 102 22.65 5.83 -20.75
C ALA A 102 21.62 4.70 -20.89
N MET A 103 21.43 3.88 -19.84
CA MET A 103 20.41 2.82 -19.85
C MET A 103 18.99 3.37 -19.75
N LEU A 104 18.77 4.47 -19.00
CA LEU A 104 17.47 5.15 -18.96
C LEU A 104 17.13 5.81 -20.30
N ASP A 105 18.10 6.47 -20.94
CA ASP A 105 17.92 7.08 -22.26
C ASP A 105 17.65 6.02 -23.34
N GLU A 106 18.24 4.82 -23.21
CA GLU A 106 17.94 3.68 -24.08
C GLU A 106 16.57 3.04 -23.78
N MET A 107 16.05 3.15 -22.56
CA MET A 107 14.70 2.68 -22.20
C MET A 107 13.59 3.69 -22.52
N ASP A 108 13.92 4.97 -22.64
CA ASP A 108 13.03 6.06 -23.06
C ASP A 108 12.85 6.15 -24.60
N GLN A 109 13.17 5.08 -25.32
CA GLN A 109 12.79 4.92 -26.73
C GLN A 109 11.30 5.24 -26.91
N GLU A 110 11.03 6.37 -27.54
CA GLU A 110 9.69 6.93 -27.70
C GLU A 110 8.81 5.94 -28.47
N TRP A 111 7.86 5.31 -27.78
CA TRP A 111 6.90 4.38 -28.39
C TRP A 111 5.88 5.18 -29.20
N VAL A 112 5.71 4.82 -30.47
CA VAL A 112 4.77 5.46 -31.39
C VAL A 112 3.67 4.46 -31.76
N GLU A 113 2.43 4.92 -31.78
CA GLU A 113 1.28 4.12 -32.23
C GLU A 113 1.25 4.09 -33.76
N ASP A 114 1.28 2.90 -34.36
CA ASP A 114 1.16 2.70 -35.81
C ASP A 114 -0.28 2.87 -36.29
N ASP A 115 -0.49 2.89 -37.62
CA ASP A 115 -1.81 3.06 -38.24
C ASP A 115 -2.82 1.93 -37.89
N ASP A 116 -2.32 0.81 -37.35
CA ASP A 116 -3.12 -0.33 -36.88
C ASP A 116 -3.38 -0.29 -35.36
N GLY A 117 -2.92 0.76 -34.65
CA GLY A 117 -3.15 0.96 -33.22
C GLY A 117 -2.21 0.16 -32.31
N ASN A 118 -1.10 -0.35 -32.83
CA ASN A 118 -0.07 -1.02 -32.03
C ASN A 118 1.05 -0.04 -31.68
N PHE A 119 1.49 -0.06 -30.42
CA PHE A 119 2.67 0.71 -29.99
C PHE A 119 3.94 -0.04 -30.41
N VAL A 120 4.71 0.57 -31.30
CA VAL A 120 6.01 0.08 -31.77
C VAL A 120 7.12 1.06 -31.37
N ALA A 121 8.32 0.54 -31.12
CA ALA A 121 9.47 1.39 -30.83
C ALA A 121 9.84 2.18 -32.10
N LYS A 122 10.11 3.48 -31.95
CA LYS A 122 10.42 4.37 -33.08
C LYS A 122 11.77 3.99 -33.70
N GLY A 123 11.75 3.13 -34.71
CA GLY A 123 12.95 2.68 -35.42
C GLY A 123 12.88 1.30 -36.09
N ASP A 124 11.84 0.50 -35.82
CA ASP A 124 11.55 -0.77 -36.52
C ASP A 124 10.64 -0.59 -37.75
#